data_AF-A0AAX6F0E2-F1
#
_entry.id   AF-A0AAX6F0E2-F1
#
_cell.length_a   1.000
_cell.length_b   1.000
_cell.length_c   1.000
_cell.angle_alpha   90.00
_cell.angle_beta   90.00
_cell.angle_gamma   90.00
#
_symmetry.space_group_name_H-M   'P 1'
#
loop_
_entity.id
_entity.type
_entity.pdbx_description
1 polymer ?
#
loop_
_entity_poly.entity_id
_entity_poly.type
_entity_poly.pdbx_seq_one_letter_code
_entity_poly.pdbx_strand_id
1 'polypeptide(L)'
;MAIEITNNCILRPDLAHLRQDAVATMPLNFFDKAAGNLHFPTLLAFRSMPPNKDVVAGLSMALETYPHVAGRISRDPQNHRLSFLLNNAGIRLVEAEIPTRMNDDTLFEDTAFHKNLYPPVTPDTQELLQVQLSRYACGGLVIGINFCHPVADGQSMGQFLQACASATRGAGPGPAPFLDRNALFVPNDPPQVKFDHLEVHSSGRSALPMASSGVENLVIQFPGEFIAQLKERVSFRATTFEVLLAHLWRRAVEVRGLPDDEITRVRVAVNGRTRMRPVVPPEYFGNVVLWALPKTTAGELTREGLSGAVGHIRKAVKRMDDEYYRSAIDFGALLEKEGREEETLLPDEEDWGHQLYPDLEVDSWLGFRFNEADFGRGPPCAVVPPNLPIEGVMAFISSAKGKGGVDAFLTVRKEHVDDFRRICKTLD
;
A
#
# COMPACT_ATOMS: atom_id res chain seq x y z
N MET A 1 -0.57 27.24 2.97
CA MET A 1 -1.55 27.42 1.87
C MET A 1 -2.94 27.12 2.44
N ALA A 2 -3.95 27.94 2.16
CA ALA A 2 -5.30 27.73 2.69
C ALA A 2 -6.05 26.68 1.85
N ILE A 3 -6.67 25.70 2.50
CA ILE A 3 -7.61 24.74 1.90
C ILE A 3 -8.98 25.08 2.49
N GLU A 4 -9.96 25.35 1.64
CA GLU A 4 -11.33 25.64 2.05
C GLU A 4 -12.21 24.43 1.77
N ILE A 5 -12.79 23.83 2.81
CA ILE A 5 -13.72 22.71 2.66
C ILE A 5 -15.08 23.27 2.26
N THR A 6 -15.58 22.87 1.09
CA THR A 6 -16.86 23.32 0.54
C THR A 6 -17.99 22.30 0.75
N ASN A 7 -17.64 21.02 0.88
CA ASN A 7 -18.59 19.94 1.17
C ASN A 7 -17.94 18.85 2.04
N ASN A 8 -18.72 18.26 2.95
CA ASN A 8 -18.32 17.11 3.75
C ASN A 8 -19.57 16.25 4.01
N CYS A 9 -19.69 15.13 3.33
CA CYS A 9 -20.87 14.28 3.38
C CYS A 9 -20.52 12.79 3.36
N ILE A 10 -21.54 11.96 3.56
CA ILE A 10 -21.46 10.52 3.33
C ILE A 10 -21.99 10.23 1.93
N LEU A 11 -21.13 9.72 1.05
CA LEU A 11 -21.51 9.25 -0.27
C LEU A 11 -21.93 7.78 -0.18
N ARG A 12 -23.15 7.47 -0.61
CA ARG A 12 -23.69 6.10 -0.64
C ARG A 12 -23.86 5.65 -2.09
N PRO A 13 -23.72 4.34 -2.37
CA PRO A 13 -24.07 3.79 -3.68
C PRO A 13 -25.56 3.99 -3.98
N ASP A 14 -25.91 4.20 -5.25
CA ASP A 14 -27.31 4.28 -5.67
C ASP A 14 -27.85 2.88 -5.99
N LEU A 15 -28.36 2.23 -4.95
CA LEU A 15 -28.87 0.86 -5.05
C LEU A 15 -30.37 0.79 -5.38
N ALA A 16 -31.01 1.89 -5.79
CA ALA A 16 -32.46 1.92 -6.03
C ALA A 16 -32.92 0.90 -7.10
N HIS A 17 -32.00 0.49 -7.98
CA HIS A 17 -32.23 -0.47 -9.05
C HIS A 17 -31.88 -1.92 -8.67
N LEU A 18 -31.27 -2.15 -7.51
CA LEU A 18 -30.87 -3.47 -7.01
C LEU A 18 -31.86 -3.93 -5.93
N ARG A 19 -32.19 -5.22 -5.89
CA ARG A 19 -32.97 -5.77 -4.77
C ARG A 19 -32.11 -5.64 -3.50
N GLN A 20 -32.64 -4.95 -2.49
CA GLN A 20 -32.00 -4.91 -1.18
C GLN A 20 -32.17 -6.27 -0.52
N ASP A 21 -31.10 -7.07 -0.54
CA ASP A 21 -30.99 -8.24 0.32
C ASP A 21 -30.76 -7.82 1.77
N ALA A 22 -30.97 -8.74 2.71
CA ALA A 22 -30.67 -8.51 4.11
C ALA A 22 -29.21 -8.06 4.30
N VAL A 23 -28.94 -7.25 5.33
CA VAL A 23 -27.57 -6.86 5.70
C VAL A 23 -26.74 -8.13 5.90
N ALA A 24 -25.80 -8.36 4.98
CA ALA A 24 -24.93 -9.52 5.01
C ALA A 24 -23.68 -9.24 5.84
N THR A 25 -23.23 -10.24 6.58
CA THR A 25 -21.92 -10.24 7.22
C THR A 25 -20.98 -11.17 6.46
N MET A 26 -19.73 -10.76 6.31
CA MET A 26 -18.69 -11.58 5.68
C MET A 26 -17.42 -11.57 6.55
N PRO A 27 -16.98 -12.72 7.09
CA PRO A 27 -15.77 -12.80 7.90
C PRO A 27 -14.53 -12.30 7.15
N LEU A 28 -13.63 -11.61 7.86
CA LEU A 28 -12.30 -11.31 7.34
C LEU A 28 -11.49 -12.61 7.24
N ASN A 29 -10.86 -12.83 6.10
CA ASN A 29 -9.93 -13.95 5.93
C ASN A 29 -8.57 -13.64 6.59
N PHE A 30 -7.68 -14.64 6.61
CA PHE A 30 -6.35 -14.50 7.19
C PHE A 30 -5.55 -13.31 6.64
N PHE A 31 -5.55 -13.08 5.32
CA PHE A 31 -4.80 -11.97 4.71
C PHE A 31 -5.40 -10.60 5.06
N ASP A 32 -6.73 -10.50 5.15
CA ASP A 32 -7.42 -9.28 5.55
C ASP A 32 -7.11 -8.90 7.01
N LYS A 33 -6.91 -9.89 7.88
CA LYS A 33 -6.47 -9.67 9.27
C LYS A 33 -5.00 -9.30 9.37
N ALA A 34 -4.13 -10.01 8.64
CA ALA A 34 -2.68 -9.77 8.61
C ALA A 34 -2.33 -8.38 8.05
N ALA A 35 -3.23 -7.78 7.27
CA ALA A 35 -3.16 -6.41 6.80
C ALA A 35 -3.20 -5.34 7.92
N GLY A 36 -3.73 -5.67 9.10
CA GLY A 36 -3.90 -4.73 10.20
C GLY A 36 -5.04 -3.73 9.99
N ASN A 37 -5.64 -3.23 11.07
CA ASN A 37 -6.70 -2.21 10.99
C ASN A 37 -6.11 -0.80 10.81
N LEU A 38 -5.50 -0.59 9.64
CA LEU A 38 -4.80 0.64 9.32
C LEU A 38 -5.46 1.28 8.11
N HIS A 39 -5.49 2.60 8.08
CA HIS A 39 -5.87 3.32 6.88
C HIS A 39 -4.61 3.77 6.17
N PHE A 40 -4.54 3.51 4.86
CA PHE A 40 -3.43 3.90 4.02
C PHE A 40 -3.84 5.12 3.20
N PRO A 41 -3.30 6.31 3.52
CA PRO A 41 -3.54 7.46 2.68
C PRO A 41 -2.84 7.31 1.34
N THR A 42 -3.34 7.96 0.30
CA THR A 42 -2.71 8.04 -1.03
C THR A 42 -3.16 9.32 -1.70
N LEU A 43 -2.23 10.04 -2.31
CA LEU A 43 -2.52 11.25 -3.08
C LEU A 43 -2.33 10.96 -4.57
N LEU A 44 -3.34 11.32 -5.38
CA LEU A 44 -3.25 11.33 -6.84
C LEU A 44 -3.46 12.76 -7.33
N ALA A 45 -2.46 13.32 -7.98
CA ALA A 45 -2.53 14.68 -8.54
C ALA A 45 -2.80 14.65 -10.03
N PHE A 46 -3.67 15.55 -10.49
CA PHE A 46 -4.09 15.67 -11.87
C PHE A 46 -4.00 17.12 -12.32
N ARG A 47 -3.36 17.37 -13.47
CA ARG A 47 -3.28 18.72 -14.07
C ARG A 47 -4.63 19.28 -14.48
N SER A 48 -5.55 18.39 -14.86
CA SER A 48 -6.90 18.72 -15.28
C SER A 48 -7.81 17.54 -14.94
N MET A 49 -9.01 17.82 -14.45
CA MET A 49 -10.02 16.82 -14.12
C MET A 49 -11.41 17.29 -14.54
N PRO A 50 -12.36 16.37 -14.80
CA PRO A 50 -13.77 16.72 -14.91
C PRO A 50 -14.28 17.49 -13.68
N PRO A 51 -15.41 18.20 -13.78
CA PRO A 51 -16.11 18.75 -12.63
C PRO A 51 -16.30 17.73 -11.49
N ASN A 52 -16.24 18.18 -10.23
CA ASN A 52 -16.39 17.28 -9.07
C ASN A 52 -17.66 16.44 -9.15
N LYS A 53 -18.79 17.03 -9.58
CA LYS A 53 -20.06 16.31 -9.76
C LYS A 53 -19.95 15.04 -10.61
N ASP A 54 -19.12 15.06 -11.66
CA ASP A 54 -18.97 13.94 -12.58
C ASP A 54 -18.07 12.86 -11.95
N VAL A 55 -17.01 13.29 -11.26
CA VAL A 55 -16.13 12.41 -10.47
C VAL A 55 -16.94 11.72 -9.36
N VAL A 56 -17.72 12.49 -8.58
CA VAL A 56 -18.57 11.98 -7.50
C VAL A 56 -19.61 10.99 -8.02
N ALA A 57 -20.25 11.27 -9.17
CA ALA A 57 -21.17 10.32 -9.81
C ALA A 57 -20.45 9.02 -10.20
N GLY A 58 -19.24 9.11 -10.75
CA GLY A 58 -18.41 7.94 -11.05
C GLY A 58 -18.02 7.13 -9.81
N LEU A 59 -17.65 7.78 -8.70
CA LEU A 59 -17.41 7.10 -7.42
C LEU A 59 -18.66 6.39 -6.91
N SER A 60 -19.81 7.05 -6.93
CA SER A 60 -21.09 6.47 -6.50
C SER A 60 -21.43 5.21 -7.28
N MET A 61 -21.29 5.26 -8.62
CA MET A 61 -21.55 4.13 -9.50
C MET A 61 -20.56 2.98 -9.28
N ALA A 62 -19.28 3.28 -9.02
CA ALA A 62 -18.31 2.23 -8.68
C ALA A 62 -18.71 1.52 -7.37
N LEU A 63 -19.10 2.27 -6.32
CA LEU A 63 -19.48 1.69 -5.02
C LEU A 63 -20.62 0.67 -5.11
N GLU A 64 -21.51 0.75 -6.10
CA GLU A 64 -22.57 -0.24 -6.34
C GLU A 64 -22.02 -1.65 -6.58
N THR A 65 -20.81 -1.75 -7.14
CA THR A 65 -20.12 -3.03 -7.43
C THR A 65 -19.11 -3.43 -6.36
N TYR A 66 -18.83 -2.56 -5.39
CA TYR A 66 -17.84 -2.78 -4.31
C TYR A 66 -18.47 -2.57 -2.92
N PRO A 67 -19.43 -3.43 -2.50
CA PRO A 67 -20.19 -3.24 -1.25
C PRO A 67 -19.30 -3.19 0.01
N HIS A 68 -18.17 -3.89 0.01
CA HIS A 68 -17.17 -3.88 1.09
C HIS A 68 -16.66 -2.47 1.41
N VAL A 69 -16.49 -1.65 0.37
CA VAL A 69 -15.92 -0.30 0.50
C VAL A 69 -16.92 0.64 1.19
N ALA A 70 -18.21 0.45 0.96
CA ALA A 70 -19.29 1.22 1.59
C ALA A 70 -19.78 0.61 2.93
N GLY A 71 -19.22 -0.53 3.35
CA GLY A 71 -19.58 -1.24 4.57
C GLY A 71 -18.89 -0.71 5.83
N ARG A 72 -18.89 -1.53 6.89
CA ARG A 72 -18.16 -1.31 8.15
C ARG A 72 -17.44 -2.58 8.57
N ILE A 73 -16.41 -2.48 9.42
CA ILE A 73 -15.83 -3.64 10.11
C ILE A 73 -16.43 -3.69 11.51
N SER A 74 -16.88 -4.86 11.93
CA SER A 74 -17.40 -5.10 13.28
C SER A 74 -17.11 -6.53 13.71
N ARG A 75 -17.10 -6.79 15.02
CA ARG A 75 -17.10 -8.16 15.54
C ARG A 75 -18.50 -8.75 15.43
N ASP A 76 -18.60 -9.95 14.90
CA ASP A 76 -19.85 -10.70 14.83
C ASP A 76 -20.40 -10.94 16.26
N PRO A 77 -21.68 -10.66 16.53
CA PRO A 77 -22.24 -10.80 17.88
C PRO A 77 -22.26 -12.23 18.44
N GLN A 78 -22.23 -13.25 17.57
CA GLN A 78 -22.36 -14.66 17.98
C GLN A 78 -21.01 -15.33 18.20
N ASN A 79 -20.03 -15.06 17.32
CA ASN A 79 -18.72 -15.73 17.37
C ASN A 79 -17.54 -14.78 17.60
N HIS A 80 -17.80 -13.48 17.76
CA HIS A 80 -16.80 -12.43 18.02
C HIS A 80 -15.73 -12.23 16.94
N ARG A 81 -15.84 -12.91 15.79
CA ARG A 81 -14.90 -12.77 14.67
C ARG A 81 -15.07 -11.42 13.98
N LEU A 82 -13.96 -10.81 13.61
CA LEU A 82 -13.97 -9.61 12.75
C LEU A 82 -14.61 -9.95 11.39
N SER A 83 -15.61 -9.16 11.02
CA SER A 83 -16.38 -9.32 9.80
C SER A 83 -16.68 -7.97 9.14
N PHE A 84 -16.78 -7.97 7.81
CA PHE A 84 -17.40 -6.89 7.07
C PHE A 84 -18.91 -6.94 7.26
N LEU A 85 -19.46 -5.81 7.67
CA LEU A 85 -20.89 -5.53 7.69
C LEU A 85 -21.24 -4.80 6.38
N LEU A 86 -21.90 -5.49 5.45
CA LEU A 86 -22.29 -4.98 4.14
C LEU A 86 -23.60 -4.18 4.24
N ASN A 87 -23.56 -3.08 4.99
CA ASN A 87 -24.73 -2.25 5.33
C ASN A 87 -24.93 -1.04 4.43
N ASN A 88 -24.07 -0.83 3.42
CA ASN A 88 -24.10 0.34 2.55
C ASN A 88 -24.13 1.68 3.31
N ALA A 89 -23.49 1.74 4.48
CA ALA A 89 -23.43 2.94 5.28
C ALA A 89 -22.78 4.11 4.53
N GLY A 90 -21.92 3.80 3.55
CA GLY A 90 -21.30 4.76 2.63
C GLY A 90 -19.87 5.12 3.01
N ILE A 91 -19.25 5.93 2.16
CA ILE A 91 -17.89 6.44 2.31
C ILE A 91 -17.91 7.92 2.71
N ARG A 92 -16.84 8.40 3.34
CA ARG A 92 -16.67 9.83 3.59
C ARG A 92 -16.22 10.52 2.31
N LEU A 93 -16.92 11.57 1.88
CA LEU A 93 -16.52 12.43 0.77
C LEU A 93 -16.36 13.87 1.27
N VAL A 94 -15.19 14.45 0.97
CA VAL A 94 -14.88 15.85 1.22
C VAL A 94 -14.58 16.53 -0.11
N GLU A 95 -15.13 17.69 -0.35
CA GLU A 95 -14.75 18.56 -1.46
C GLU A 95 -14.12 19.83 -0.90
N ALA A 96 -13.02 20.26 -1.50
CA ALA A 96 -12.27 21.42 -1.05
C ALA A 96 -11.73 22.22 -2.23
N GLU A 97 -11.54 23.51 -2.00
CA GLU A 97 -10.94 24.45 -2.94
C GLU A 97 -9.61 24.98 -2.41
N ILE A 98 -8.67 25.17 -3.33
CA ILE A 98 -7.35 25.71 -3.07
C ILE A 98 -7.20 26.94 -3.99
N PRO A 99 -7.18 28.17 -3.45
CA PRO A 99 -7.25 29.41 -4.23
C PRO A 99 -5.94 29.75 -4.97
N THR A 100 -5.04 28.78 -5.11
CA THR A 100 -3.75 28.92 -5.77
C THR A 100 -3.65 28.00 -6.97
N ARG A 101 -2.65 28.21 -7.82
CA ARG A 101 -2.35 27.31 -8.93
C ARG A 101 -1.56 26.11 -8.41
N MET A 102 -1.88 24.93 -8.91
CA MET A 102 -1.08 23.73 -8.65
C MET A 102 0.27 23.88 -9.34
N ASN A 103 1.36 23.68 -8.60
CA ASN A 103 2.72 23.65 -9.14
C ASN A 103 3.23 22.22 -9.12
N ASP A 104 3.31 21.60 -10.28
CA ASP A 104 3.74 20.19 -10.44
C ASP A 104 5.13 19.90 -9.85
N ASP A 105 6.02 20.89 -9.83
CA ASP A 105 7.40 20.68 -9.38
C ASP A 105 7.51 20.65 -7.86
N THR A 106 6.71 21.47 -7.17
CA THR A 106 6.75 21.61 -5.71
C THR A 106 5.57 20.95 -5.01
N LEU A 107 4.66 20.31 -5.76
CA LEU A 107 3.42 19.73 -5.24
C LEU A 107 3.66 18.79 -4.06
N PHE A 108 4.84 18.16 -4.04
CA PHE A 108 5.22 17.17 -3.04
C PHE A 108 6.44 17.50 -2.18
N GLU A 109 6.85 18.76 -2.17
CA GLU A 109 7.96 19.20 -1.30
C GLU A 109 7.49 19.52 0.13
N ASP A 110 6.25 20.01 0.30
CA ASP A 110 5.66 20.31 1.61
C ASP A 110 4.86 19.12 2.15
N THR A 111 5.58 18.23 2.81
CA THR A 111 5.03 17.04 3.48
C THR A 111 4.03 17.38 4.58
N ALA A 112 4.13 18.55 5.22
CA ALA A 112 3.18 18.98 6.23
C ALA A 112 1.83 19.37 5.60
N PHE A 113 1.87 19.95 4.40
CA PHE A 113 0.68 20.29 3.64
C PHE A 113 -0.12 19.05 3.20
N HIS A 114 0.54 17.94 2.86
CA HIS A 114 -0.10 16.70 2.38
C HIS A 114 -1.13 16.12 3.32
N LYS A 115 -0.91 16.25 4.63
CA LYS A 115 -1.84 15.76 5.66
C LYS A 115 -3.21 16.43 5.59
N ASN A 116 -3.31 17.58 4.93
CA ASN A 116 -4.56 18.32 4.75
C ASN A 116 -5.26 17.99 3.42
N LEU A 117 -4.68 17.12 2.58
CA LEU A 117 -5.21 16.76 1.27
C LEU A 117 -6.04 15.47 1.26
N TYR A 118 -6.19 14.82 2.42
CA TYR A 118 -7.06 13.67 2.66
C TYR A 118 -7.74 13.80 4.02
N PRO A 119 -8.92 13.18 4.22
CA PRO A 119 -9.61 13.27 5.51
C PRO A 119 -8.82 12.55 6.61
N PRO A 120 -8.71 13.12 7.82
CA PRO A 120 -8.01 12.48 8.93
C PRO A 120 -8.75 11.21 9.37
N VAL A 121 -7.97 10.26 9.87
CA VAL A 121 -8.49 9.09 10.61
C VAL A 121 -8.40 9.42 12.09
N THR A 122 -9.48 9.16 12.79
CA THR A 122 -9.64 9.35 14.22
C THR A 122 -10.15 8.05 14.83
N PRO A 123 -10.09 7.86 16.16
CA PRO A 123 -10.67 6.67 16.80
C PRO A 123 -12.15 6.44 16.48
N ASP A 124 -12.90 7.51 16.14
CA ASP A 124 -14.32 7.45 15.77
C ASP A 124 -14.55 7.18 14.27
N THR A 125 -13.49 7.09 13.45
CA THR A 125 -13.60 6.85 12.01
C THR A 125 -14.06 5.42 11.76
N GLN A 126 -15.30 5.30 11.25
CA GLN A 126 -15.90 4.01 10.91
C GLN A 126 -15.87 3.74 9.41
N GLU A 127 -15.74 4.79 8.59
CA GLU A 127 -15.69 4.67 7.14
C GLU A 127 -14.45 3.90 6.69
N LEU A 128 -14.67 2.87 5.87
CA LEU A 128 -13.58 2.05 5.33
C LEU A 128 -12.89 2.69 4.12
N LEU A 129 -13.50 3.74 3.56
CA LEU A 129 -12.93 4.61 2.56
C LEU A 129 -13.30 6.06 2.88
N GLN A 130 -12.30 6.93 2.82
CA GLN A 130 -12.48 8.39 2.85
C GLN A 130 -11.82 8.99 1.60
N VAL A 131 -12.50 9.93 0.96
CA VAL A 131 -12.02 10.61 -0.25
C VAL A 131 -12.13 12.11 -0.07
N GLN A 132 -11.08 12.85 -0.43
CA GLN A 132 -11.08 14.29 -0.55
C GLN A 132 -10.73 14.72 -1.96
N LEU A 133 -11.55 15.58 -2.55
CA LEU A 133 -11.34 16.20 -3.85
C LEU A 133 -10.89 17.65 -3.63
N SER A 134 -9.59 17.91 -3.73
CA SER A 134 -8.99 19.25 -3.49
C SER A 134 -8.69 19.94 -4.81
N ARG A 135 -9.52 20.90 -5.21
CA ARG A 135 -9.46 21.57 -6.52
C ARG A 135 -8.70 22.89 -6.45
N TYR A 136 -7.66 23.00 -7.27
CA TYR A 136 -6.85 24.21 -7.42
C TYR A 136 -7.52 25.21 -8.38
N ALA A 137 -7.24 26.51 -8.19
CA ALA A 137 -7.76 27.59 -9.02
C ALA A 137 -7.42 27.46 -10.53
N CYS A 138 -6.39 26.69 -10.88
CA CYS A 138 -6.03 26.39 -12.27
C CYS A 138 -6.81 25.21 -12.89
N GLY A 139 -7.74 24.60 -12.15
CA GLY A 139 -8.50 23.42 -12.59
C GLY A 139 -7.80 22.07 -12.32
N GLY A 140 -6.58 22.09 -11.78
CA GLY A 140 -5.90 20.91 -11.25
C GLY A 140 -6.64 20.36 -10.02
N LEU A 141 -6.50 19.06 -9.78
CA LEU A 141 -7.19 18.38 -8.68
C LEU A 141 -6.23 17.39 -8.02
N VAL A 142 -6.22 17.38 -6.69
CA VAL A 142 -5.65 16.29 -5.91
C VAL A 142 -6.79 15.46 -5.34
N ILE A 143 -6.79 14.16 -5.65
CA ILE A 143 -7.63 13.16 -4.99
C ILE A 143 -6.81 12.58 -3.84
N GLY A 144 -7.21 12.90 -2.61
CA GLY A 144 -6.70 12.22 -1.43
C GLY A 144 -7.61 11.08 -1.03
N ILE A 145 -7.04 9.90 -0.88
CA ILE A 145 -7.74 8.67 -0.52
C ILE A 145 -7.21 8.25 0.83
N ASN A 146 -8.08 7.74 1.71
CA ASN A 146 -7.68 7.00 2.89
C ASN A 146 -8.46 5.69 2.92
N PHE A 147 -7.77 4.57 2.73
CA PHE A 147 -8.38 3.26 2.52
C PHE A 147 -8.05 2.32 3.68
N CYS A 148 -9.05 1.74 4.32
CA CYS A 148 -8.87 0.76 5.38
C CYS A 148 -8.29 -0.53 4.78
N HIS A 149 -7.04 -0.85 5.13
CA HIS A 149 -6.24 -1.92 4.51
C HIS A 149 -6.89 -3.32 4.54
N PRO A 150 -7.63 -3.74 5.59
CA PRO A 150 -8.35 -5.01 5.58
C PRO A 150 -9.33 -5.14 4.40
N VAL A 151 -9.84 -4.02 3.87
CA VAL A 151 -10.73 -4.06 2.71
C VAL A 151 -9.96 -4.42 1.44
N ALA A 152 -8.76 -3.92 1.21
CA ALA A 152 -8.07 -4.11 -0.06
C ALA A 152 -6.56 -3.89 0.07
N ASP A 153 -5.78 -4.78 -0.55
CA ASP A 153 -4.39 -4.49 -0.84
C ASP A 153 -4.25 -3.49 -2.01
N GLY A 154 -3.03 -3.00 -2.24
CA GLY A 154 -2.77 -2.00 -3.27
C GLY A 154 -3.20 -2.40 -4.70
N GLN A 155 -3.21 -3.69 -5.05
CA GLN A 155 -3.72 -4.12 -6.35
C GLN A 155 -5.23 -3.93 -6.42
N SER A 156 -5.96 -4.34 -5.39
CA SER A 156 -7.42 -4.17 -5.30
C SER A 156 -7.81 -2.70 -5.20
N MET A 157 -7.07 -1.87 -4.45
CA MET A 157 -7.25 -0.41 -4.46
C MET A 157 -7.09 0.17 -5.87
N GLY A 158 -6.10 -0.32 -6.63
CA GLY A 158 -5.87 0.08 -8.01
C GLY A 158 -7.04 -0.27 -8.92
N GLN A 159 -7.62 -1.46 -8.76
CA GLN A 159 -8.81 -1.89 -9.50
C GLN A 159 -10.00 -0.98 -9.21
N PHE A 160 -10.25 -0.66 -7.94
CA PHE A 160 -11.33 0.26 -7.56
C PHE A 160 -11.13 1.65 -8.18
N LEU A 161 -9.90 2.18 -8.18
CA LEU A 161 -9.61 3.45 -8.84
C LEU A 161 -9.86 3.42 -10.35
N GLN A 162 -9.51 2.32 -11.01
CA GLN A 162 -9.83 2.12 -12.43
C GLN A 162 -11.34 2.06 -12.68
N ALA A 163 -12.10 1.43 -11.78
CA ALA A 163 -13.55 1.38 -11.86
C ALA A 163 -14.17 2.78 -11.70
N CYS A 164 -13.74 3.55 -10.70
CA CYS A 164 -14.15 4.96 -10.51
C CYS A 164 -13.84 5.82 -11.74
N ALA A 165 -12.63 5.69 -12.27
CA ALA A 165 -12.20 6.42 -13.46
C ALA A 165 -13.05 6.06 -14.69
N SER A 166 -13.30 4.76 -14.90
CA SER A 166 -14.13 4.26 -16.00
C SER A 166 -15.59 4.72 -15.91
N ALA A 167 -16.17 4.65 -14.72
CA ALA A 167 -17.53 5.13 -14.46
C ALA A 167 -17.64 6.65 -14.69
N THR A 168 -16.65 7.43 -14.26
CA THR A 168 -16.60 8.88 -14.49
C THR A 168 -16.57 9.23 -15.98
N ARG A 169 -15.95 8.40 -16.82
CA ARG A 169 -15.94 8.55 -18.29
C ARG A 169 -17.25 8.10 -18.96
N GLY A 170 -18.23 7.62 -18.20
CA GLY A 170 -19.50 7.10 -18.73
C GLY A 170 -19.41 5.68 -19.31
N ALA A 171 -18.33 4.94 -19.06
CA ALA A 171 -18.15 3.57 -19.55
C ALA A 171 -18.61 2.49 -18.54
N GLY A 172 -19.17 2.91 -17.40
CA GLY A 172 -19.45 2.03 -16.26
C GLY A 172 -18.18 1.61 -15.51
N PRO A 173 -18.32 0.91 -14.37
CA PRO A 173 -17.20 0.53 -13.51
C PRO A 173 -16.31 -0.58 -14.10
N GLY A 174 -16.65 -1.14 -15.26
CA GLY A 174 -15.90 -2.23 -15.88
C GLY A 174 -16.37 -3.61 -15.41
N PRO A 175 -15.51 -4.65 -15.46
CA PRO A 175 -15.89 -5.99 -15.03
C PRO A 175 -16.19 -6.02 -13.53
N ALA A 176 -17.16 -6.85 -13.13
CA ALA A 176 -17.50 -7.02 -11.72
C ALA A 176 -16.31 -7.61 -10.95
N PRO A 177 -16.00 -7.08 -9.75
CA PRO A 177 -14.97 -7.67 -8.90
C PRO A 177 -15.41 -9.06 -8.42
N PHE A 178 -14.44 -9.94 -8.20
CA PHE A 178 -14.67 -11.19 -7.49
C PHE A 178 -14.64 -10.91 -5.98
N LEU A 179 -15.78 -11.14 -5.32
CA LEU A 179 -16.03 -10.70 -3.94
C LEU A 179 -16.13 -11.85 -2.93
N ASP A 180 -16.22 -13.11 -3.37
CA ASP A 180 -16.32 -14.26 -2.47
C ASP A 180 -14.97 -14.60 -1.83
N ARG A 181 -14.61 -13.87 -0.78
CA ARG A 181 -13.27 -13.96 -0.17
C ARG A 181 -12.98 -15.31 0.48
N ASN A 182 -14.01 -15.98 0.98
CA ASN A 182 -13.84 -17.20 1.76
C ASN A 182 -13.82 -18.45 0.89
N ALA A 183 -14.36 -18.40 -0.33
CA ALA A 183 -14.26 -19.52 -1.27
C ALA A 183 -12.84 -19.83 -1.77
N LEU A 184 -11.92 -18.85 -1.73
CA LEU A 184 -10.58 -19.02 -2.29
C LEU A 184 -9.53 -19.53 -1.30
N PHE A 185 -9.68 -19.20 -0.02
CA PHE A 185 -8.66 -19.40 1.01
C PHE A 185 -9.13 -20.38 2.09
N VAL A 186 -9.68 -21.51 1.64
CA VAL A 186 -10.13 -22.59 2.52
C VAL A 186 -8.91 -23.31 3.10
N PRO A 187 -8.77 -23.40 4.45
CA PRO A 187 -7.71 -24.16 5.09
C PRO A 187 -7.91 -25.67 4.93
N ASN A 188 -6.85 -26.44 5.15
CA ASN A 188 -6.95 -27.89 5.31
C ASN A 188 -7.70 -28.26 6.60
N ASP A 189 -8.33 -29.43 6.60
CA ASP A 189 -8.93 -30.01 7.79
C ASP A 189 -8.34 -31.42 8.05
N PRO A 190 -7.45 -31.59 9.06
CA PRO A 190 -6.97 -30.56 9.99
C PRO A 190 -5.92 -29.61 9.35
N PRO A 191 -5.76 -28.37 9.85
CA PRO A 191 -4.74 -27.43 9.36
C PRO A 191 -3.33 -28.01 9.38
N GLN A 192 -2.54 -27.79 8.32
CA GLN A 192 -1.19 -28.32 8.12
C GLN A 192 -0.16 -27.17 8.01
N VAL A 193 0.30 -26.65 9.15
CA VAL A 193 1.35 -25.61 9.17
C VAL A 193 2.71 -26.24 8.86
N LYS A 194 3.33 -25.83 7.75
CA LYS A 194 4.61 -26.37 7.26
C LYS A 194 5.79 -25.44 7.48
N PHE A 195 5.53 -24.15 7.68
CA PHE A 195 6.55 -23.13 7.87
C PHE A 195 6.27 -22.31 9.13
N ASP A 196 7.35 -21.74 9.66
CA ASP A 196 7.24 -20.70 10.68
C ASP A 196 6.90 -19.37 10.01
N HIS A 197 5.79 -18.76 10.41
CA HIS A 197 5.19 -17.59 9.80
C HIS A 197 5.55 -16.30 10.57
N LEU A 198 6.85 -16.12 10.85
CA LEU A 198 7.38 -14.97 11.59
C LEU A 198 7.06 -13.63 10.92
N GLU A 199 6.84 -13.61 9.60
CA GLU A 199 6.56 -12.41 8.82
C GLU A 199 5.20 -11.76 9.11
N VAL A 200 4.27 -12.52 9.70
CA VAL A 200 2.93 -12.08 10.09
C VAL A 200 2.73 -12.07 11.60
N HIS A 201 3.69 -12.56 12.38
CA HIS A 201 3.59 -12.55 13.83
C HIS A 201 3.85 -11.13 14.36
N SER A 202 2.99 -10.63 15.25
CA SER A 202 3.12 -9.31 15.88
C SER A 202 4.49 -9.08 16.56
N SER A 203 5.09 -10.13 17.13
CA SER A 203 6.43 -10.10 17.76
C SER A 203 7.59 -9.97 16.77
N GLY A 204 7.35 -10.21 15.48
CA GLY A 204 8.35 -10.12 14.41
C GLY A 204 8.67 -8.69 13.98
N ARG A 205 7.82 -7.71 14.30
CA ARG A 205 8.08 -6.28 14.08
C ARG A 205 8.78 -5.69 15.31
N SER A 206 10.11 -5.83 15.37
CA SER A 206 10.91 -5.11 16.36
C SER A 206 11.10 -3.67 15.87
N ALA A 207 10.11 -2.82 16.15
CA ALA A 207 10.25 -1.41 15.92
C ALA A 207 10.68 -0.73 17.23
N LEU A 208 11.76 0.06 17.19
CA LEU A 208 12.32 0.70 18.38
C LEU A 208 11.64 2.06 18.65
N PRO A 209 11.45 2.45 19.93
CA PRO A 209 10.95 3.78 20.26
C PRO A 209 11.94 4.86 19.80
N MET A 210 11.46 5.85 19.05
CA MET A 210 12.22 7.03 18.66
C MET A 210 11.27 8.24 18.56
N ALA A 211 11.70 9.44 18.94
CA ALA A 211 10.85 10.61 18.74
C ALA A 211 10.57 10.80 17.25
N SER A 212 9.29 10.96 16.87
CA SER A 212 8.87 11.18 15.48
C SER A 212 9.58 12.39 14.82
N SER A 213 10.05 13.34 15.62
CA SER A 213 10.87 14.47 15.19
C SER A 213 12.27 14.10 14.65
N GLY A 214 12.71 12.84 14.76
CA GLY A 214 14.01 12.35 14.28
C GLY A 214 14.02 11.77 12.86
N VAL A 215 12.86 11.66 12.21
CA VAL A 215 12.70 11.04 10.87
C VAL A 215 12.41 12.10 9.81
N GLU A 216 12.99 11.93 8.63
CA GLU A 216 12.71 12.73 7.44
C GLU A 216 12.20 11.87 6.30
N ASN A 217 11.20 12.40 5.57
CA ASN A 217 10.67 11.77 4.37
C ASN A 217 11.42 12.33 3.15
N LEU A 218 12.03 11.44 2.37
CA LEU A 218 12.76 11.77 1.16
C LEU A 218 12.05 11.23 -0.06
N VAL A 219 12.01 12.02 -1.13
CA VAL A 219 11.61 11.58 -2.46
C VAL A 219 12.84 11.60 -3.36
N ILE A 220 13.24 10.45 -3.87
CA ILE A 220 14.40 10.30 -4.74
C ILE A 220 13.94 9.78 -6.09
N GLN A 221 14.07 10.62 -7.10
CA GLN A 221 13.72 10.27 -8.47
C GLN A 221 14.87 9.51 -9.12
N PHE A 222 14.61 8.28 -9.56
CA PHE A 222 15.53 7.43 -10.30
C PHE A 222 15.13 7.40 -11.78
N PRO A 223 15.87 8.08 -12.67
CA PRO A 223 15.61 8.03 -14.10
C PRO A 223 15.71 6.61 -14.66
N GLY A 224 14.98 6.33 -15.73
CA GLY A 224 14.99 5.01 -16.38
C GLY A 224 16.39 4.60 -16.87
N GLU A 225 17.22 5.56 -17.27
CA GLU A 225 18.63 5.34 -17.64
C GLU A 225 19.48 4.84 -16.47
N PHE A 226 19.31 5.40 -15.28
CA PHE A 226 20.03 4.97 -14.08
C PHE A 226 19.63 3.55 -13.69
N ILE A 227 18.34 3.24 -13.76
CA ILE A 227 17.83 1.90 -13.50
C ILE A 227 18.36 0.90 -14.54
N ALA A 228 18.49 1.31 -15.81
CA ALA A 228 19.11 0.48 -16.84
C ALA A 228 20.59 0.20 -16.52
N GLN A 229 21.34 1.21 -16.11
CA GLN A 229 22.74 1.06 -15.67
C GLN A 229 22.90 0.15 -14.45
N LEU A 230 21.95 0.17 -13.51
CA LEU A 230 21.92 -0.80 -12.41
C LEU A 230 21.69 -2.23 -12.92
N LYS A 231 20.77 -2.43 -13.87
CA LYS A 231 20.50 -3.75 -14.45
C LYS A 231 21.70 -4.33 -15.19
N GLU A 232 22.48 -3.49 -15.87
CA GLU A 232 23.70 -3.91 -16.58
C GLU A 232 24.82 -4.39 -15.64
N ARG A 233 24.81 -3.94 -14.37
CA ARG A 233 25.77 -4.36 -13.33
C ARG A 233 25.41 -5.68 -12.65
N VAL A 234 24.24 -6.24 -12.97
CA VAL A 234 23.83 -7.54 -12.44
C VAL A 234 24.17 -8.62 -13.46
N SER A 235 24.86 -9.68 -13.02
CA SER A 235 25.34 -10.77 -13.89
C SER A 235 24.24 -11.64 -14.51
N PHE A 236 22.98 -11.35 -14.20
CA PHE A 236 21.79 -12.07 -14.66
C PHE A 236 20.62 -11.09 -14.82
N ARG A 237 19.56 -11.53 -15.51
CA ARG A 237 18.36 -10.70 -15.70
C ARG A 237 17.72 -10.34 -14.36
N ALA A 238 17.55 -9.06 -14.10
CA ALA A 238 16.89 -8.54 -12.89
C ALA A 238 15.77 -7.55 -13.20
N THR A 239 14.75 -7.56 -12.36
CA THR A 239 13.62 -6.64 -12.45
C THR A 239 14.01 -5.25 -11.93
N THR A 240 13.24 -4.21 -12.30
CA THR A 240 13.43 -2.85 -11.75
C THR A 240 13.35 -2.84 -10.22
N PHE A 241 12.37 -3.55 -9.66
CA PHE A 241 12.19 -3.69 -8.21
C PHE A 241 13.44 -4.28 -7.54
N GLU A 242 13.92 -5.42 -8.04
CA GLU A 242 15.06 -6.12 -7.44
C GLU A 242 16.33 -5.27 -7.42
N VAL A 243 16.69 -4.65 -8.56
CA VAL A 243 17.94 -3.86 -8.63
C VAL A 243 17.85 -2.58 -7.81
N LEU A 244 16.69 -1.92 -7.78
CA LEU A 244 16.52 -0.69 -7.03
C LEU A 244 16.51 -0.95 -5.52
N LEU A 245 15.83 -2.02 -5.09
CA LEU A 245 15.85 -2.43 -3.69
C LEU A 245 17.25 -2.85 -3.24
N ALA A 246 17.94 -3.67 -4.02
CA ALA A 246 19.30 -4.10 -3.72
C ALA A 246 20.26 -2.90 -3.60
N HIS A 247 20.12 -1.93 -4.50
CA HIS A 247 20.90 -0.70 -4.48
C HIS A 247 20.64 0.13 -3.22
N LEU A 248 19.37 0.42 -2.91
CA LEU A 248 18.99 1.23 -1.76
C LEU A 248 19.27 0.53 -0.43
N TRP A 249 19.11 -0.79 -0.33
CA TRP A 249 19.49 -1.56 0.85
C TRP A 249 20.98 -1.42 1.14
N ARG A 250 21.83 -1.53 0.11
CA ARG A 250 23.29 -1.31 0.24
C ARG A 250 23.62 0.12 0.69
N ARG A 251 22.97 1.14 0.10
CA ARG A 251 23.17 2.54 0.50
C ARG A 251 22.71 2.80 1.94
N ALA A 252 21.62 2.20 2.37
CA ALA A 252 21.13 2.31 3.74
C ALA A 252 22.11 1.69 4.74
N VAL A 253 22.68 0.51 4.44
CA VAL A 253 23.72 -0.12 5.27
C VAL A 253 24.96 0.77 5.38
N GLU A 254 25.42 1.34 4.27
CA GLU A 254 26.58 2.24 4.23
C GLU A 254 26.34 3.51 5.05
N VAL A 255 25.22 4.21 4.82
CA VAL A 255 24.89 5.45 5.54
C VAL A 255 24.66 5.20 7.04
N ARG A 256 24.08 4.06 7.40
CA ARG A 256 23.89 3.68 8.81
C ARG A 256 25.20 3.28 9.50
N GLY A 257 26.28 3.05 8.75
CA GLY A 257 27.57 2.62 9.30
C GLY A 257 27.48 1.29 10.05
N LEU A 258 26.70 0.33 9.53
CA LEU A 258 26.48 -0.94 10.23
C LEU A 258 27.79 -1.76 10.34
N PRO A 259 28.07 -2.38 11.51
CA PRO A 259 29.17 -3.34 11.65
C PRO A 259 29.05 -4.52 10.67
N ASP A 260 30.17 -5.06 10.21
CA ASP A 260 30.19 -6.13 9.19
C ASP A 260 29.41 -7.39 9.58
N ASP A 261 29.35 -7.70 10.88
CA ASP A 261 28.66 -8.85 11.47
C ASP A 261 27.18 -8.57 11.79
N GLU A 262 26.73 -7.32 11.71
CA GLU A 262 25.34 -6.93 11.95
C GLU A 262 24.42 -7.57 10.91
N ILE A 263 23.37 -8.24 11.37
CA ILE A 263 22.37 -8.85 10.49
C ILE A 263 21.37 -7.78 10.11
N THR A 264 21.21 -7.57 8.81
CA THR A 264 20.18 -6.67 8.26
C THR A 264 19.19 -7.45 7.42
N ARG A 265 17.92 -7.04 7.46
CA ARG A 265 16.82 -7.65 6.73
C ARG A 265 16.03 -6.58 5.99
N VAL A 266 15.36 -7.00 4.93
CA VAL A 266 14.33 -6.18 4.28
C VAL A 266 13.02 -6.94 4.29
N ARG A 267 11.97 -6.37 4.86
CA ARG A 267 10.61 -6.90 4.74
C ARG A 267 10.02 -6.50 3.40
N VAL A 268 9.75 -7.48 2.54
CA VAL A 268 9.30 -7.26 1.14
C VAL A 268 7.87 -7.77 0.98
N ALA A 269 6.92 -6.88 0.67
CA ALA A 269 5.55 -7.29 0.34
C ALA A 269 5.51 -8.11 -0.96
N VAL A 270 4.87 -9.28 -0.91
CA VAL A 270 4.75 -10.23 -2.03
C VAL A 270 3.27 -10.51 -2.31
N ASN A 271 2.87 -10.25 -3.55
CA ASN A 271 1.53 -10.54 -4.06
C ASN A 271 1.38 -12.04 -4.39
N GLY A 272 0.45 -12.70 -3.71
CA GLY A 272 0.18 -14.13 -3.82
C GLY A 272 -0.72 -14.54 -4.98
N ARG A 273 -1.42 -13.59 -5.63
CA ARG A 273 -2.48 -13.93 -6.60
C ARG A 273 -2.02 -14.89 -7.69
N THR A 274 -0.85 -14.64 -8.29
CA THR A 274 -0.28 -15.46 -9.36
C THR A 274 0.58 -16.64 -8.85
N ARG A 275 0.82 -16.71 -7.53
CA ARG A 275 1.69 -17.70 -6.88
C ARG A 275 0.91 -18.89 -6.38
N MET A 276 -0.30 -18.67 -5.89
CA MET A 276 -1.20 -19.71 -5.42
C MET A 276 -1.74 -20.59 -6.57
N ARG A 277 -2.14 -21.82 -6.23
CA ARG A 277 -2.74 -22.80 -7.12
C ARG A 277 -4.04 -23.35 -6.50
N PRO A 278 -5.20 -23.24 -7.18
CA PRO A 278 -5.42 -22.51 -8.44
C PRO A 278 -5.07 -21.01 -8.31
N VAL A 279 -4.77 -20.38 -9.44
CA VAL A 279 -4.43 -18.95 -9.50
C VAL A 279 -5.64 -18.14 -9.01
N VAL A 280 -5.40 -17.18 -8.12
CA VAL A 280 -6.46 -16.27 -7.66
C VAL A 280 -6.88 -15.38 -8.84
N PRO A 281 -8.19 -15.23 -9.12
CA PRO A 281 -8.67 -14.41 -10.23
C PRO A 281 -8.09 -12.99 -10.16
N PRO A 282 -7.70 -12.39 -11.29
CA PRO A 282 -7.23 -11.02 -11.31
C PRO A 282 -8.30 -10.04 -10.79
N GLU A 283 -9.58 -10.36 -10.91
CA GLU A 283 -10.72 -9.57 -10.41
C GLU A 283 -10.92 -9.67 -8.88
N TYR A 284 -10.17 -10.54 -8.19
CA TYR A 284 -10.27 -10.68 -6.73
C TYR A 284 -10.04 -9.35 -6.01
N PHE A 285 -11.04 -8.93 -5.24
CA PHE A 285 -11.01 -7.71 -4.46
C PHE A 285 -10.86 -7.99 -2.97
N GLY A 286 -9.63 -7.84 -2.45
CA GLY A 286 -9.26 -8.11 -1.06
C GLY A 286 -7.74 -8.17 -0.90
N ASN A 287 -7.27 -8.74 0.21
CA ASN A 287 -5.83 -8.92 0.46
C ASN A 287 -5.34 -10.30 0.02
N VAL A 288 -4.19 -10.34 -0.68
CA VAL A 288 -3.43 -11.59 -0.94
C VAL A 288 -1.93 -11.33 -0.81
N VAL A 289 -1.52 -10.74 0.31
CA VAL A 289 -0.13 -10.31 0.53
C VAL A 289 0.48 -11.03 1.71
N LEU A 290 1.73 -11.48 1.54
CA LEU A 290 2.63 -11.93 2.60
C LEU A 290 3.98 -11.25 2.43
N TRP A 291 4.89 -11.39 3.39
CA TRP A 291 6.18 -10.71 3.34
C TRP A 291 7.35 -11.69 3.27
N ALA A 292 8.21 -11.52 2.28
CA ALA A 292 9.51 -12.18 2.27
C ALA A 292 10.47 -11.41 3.19
N LEU A 293 11.37 -12.14 3.86
CA LEU A 293 12.39 -11.58 4.76
C LEU A 293 13.81 -11.94 4.27
N PRO A 294 14.28 -11.43 3.10
CA PRO A 294 15.70 -11.51 2.76
C PRO A 294 16.55 -10.96 3.90
N LYS A 295 17.62 -11.69 4.22
CA LYS A 295 18.56 -11.37 5.30
C LYS A 295 19.98 -11.77 4.93
N THR A 296 20.95 -10.98 5.38
CA THR A 296 22.39 -11.23 5.24
C THR A 296 23.11 -10.33 6.25
N THR A 297 24.44 -10.40 6.38
CA THR A 297 25.19 -9.43 7.18
C THR A 297 25.54 -8.19 6.36
N ALA A 298 25.74 -7.04 7.02
CA ALA A 298 26.17 -5.80 6.36
C ALA A 298 27.48 -6.00 5.56
N GLY A 299 28.44 -6.76 6.12
CA GLY A 299 29.71 -7.06 5.46
C GLY A 299 29.55 -7.95 4.23
N GLU A 300 28.65 -8.95 4.27
CA GLU A 300 28.32 -9.78 3.10
C GLU A 300 27.67 -8.94 1.99
N LEU A 301 26.68 -8.13 2.34
CA LEU A 301 25.98 -7.25 1.39
C LEU A 301 26.93 -6.27 0.69
N THR A 302 27.96 -5.82 1.39
CA THR A 302 29.01 -4.95 0.85
C THR A 302 29.95 -5.74 -0.09
N ARG A 303 30.45 -6.90 0.36
CA ARG A 303 31.40 -7.74 -0.40
C ARG A 303 30.83 -8.35 -1.67
N GLU A 304 29.58 -8.81 -1.65
CA GLU A 304 28.94 -9.46 -2.81
C GLU A 304 28.41 -8.46 -3.86
N GLY A 305 28.41 -7.17 -3.52
CA GLY A 305 27.96 -6.09 -4.38
C GLY A 305 26.47 -6.19 -4.77
N LEU A 306 26.11 -5.47 -5.84
CA LEU A 306 24.71 -5.40 -6.29
C LEU A 306 24.13 -6.76 -6.69
N SER A 307 24.94 -7.61 -7.36
CA SER A 307 24.48 -8.94 -7.81
C SER A 307 24.12 -9.87 -6.64
N GLY A 308 24.93 -9.89 -5.58
CA GLY A 308 24.65 -10.69 -4.38
C GLY A 308 23.39 -10.22 -3.66
N ALA A 309 23.27 -8.90 -3.45
CA ALA A 309 22.08 -8.29 -2.84
C ALA A 309 20.79 -8.64 -3.61
N VAL A 310 20.80 -8.57 -4.95
CA VAL A 310 19.69 -9.03 -5.78
C VAL A 310 19.43 -10.53 -5.59
N GLY A 311 20.49 -11.34 -5.48
CA GLY A 311 20.40 -12.78 -5.22
C GLY A 311 19.64 -13.11 -3.93
N HIS A 312 19.96 -12.41 -2.83
CA HIS A 312 19.27 -12.58 -1.54
C HIS A 312 17.78 -12.24 -1.63
N ILE A 313 17.45 -11.09 -2.23
CA ILE A 313 16.06 -10.64 -2.45
C ILE A 313 15.30 -11.68 -3.26
N ARG A 314 15.85 -12.08 -4.41
CA ARG A 314 15.21 -13.03 -5.32
C ARG A 314 14.97 -14.38 -4.65
N LYS A 315 15.96 -14.89 -3.92
CA LYS A 315 15.87 -16.18 -3.23
C LYS A 315 14.73 -16.16 -2.20
N ALA A 316 14.64 -15.11 -1.39
CA ALA A 316 13.58 -14.97 -0.40
C ALA A 316 12.19 -14.83 -1.07
N VAL A 317 12.06 -13.95 -2.08
CA VAL A 317 10.80 -13.74 -2.81
C VAL A 317 10.36 -14.99 -3.58
N LYS A 318 11.30 -15.82 -4.07
CA LYS A 318 10.97 -17.08 -4.75
C LYS A 318 10.41 -18.13 -3.78
N ARG A 319 10.82 -18.11 -2.50
CA ARG A 319 10.33 -19.05 -1.46
C ARG A 319 8.85 -18.84 -1.11
N MET A 320 8.31 -17.65 -1.39
CA MET A 320 6.88 -17.36 -1.21
C MET A 320 6.07 -17.99 -2.36
N ASP A 321 6.02 -19.32 -2.43
CA ASP A 321 5.27 -20.08 -3.44
C ASP A 321 3.91 -20.55 -2.91
N ASP A 322 3.16 -21.32 -3.71
CA ASP A 322 1.84 -21.82 -3.32
C ASP A 322 1.86 -22.54 -1.97
N GLU A 323 2.85 -23.40 -1.71
CA GLU A 323 2.93 -24.14 -0.46
C GLU A 323 3.10 -23.22 0.74
N TYR A 324 3.87 -22.13 0.59
CA TYR A 324 4.04 -21.13 1.63
C TYR A 324 2.73 -20.38 1.94
N TYR A 325 1.99 -19.95 0.92
CA TYR A 325 0.69 -19.28 1.12
C TYR A 325 -0.35 -20.23 1.73
N ARG A 326 -0.37 -21.50 1.32
CA ARG A 326 -1.26 -22.52 1.90
C ARG A 326 -0.95 -22.80 3.37
N SER A 327 0.33 -22.91 3.72
CA SER A 327 0.78 -23.03 5.11
C SER A 327 0.33 -21.83 5.94
N ALA A 328 0.38 -20.61 5.40
CA ALA A 328 -0.03 -19.39 6.10
C ALA A 328 -1.55 -19.36 6.38
N ILE A 329 -2.35 -19.81 5.42
CA ILE A 329 -3.80 -19.97 5.59
C ILE A 329 -4.10 -20.97 6.71
N ASP A 330 -3.42 -22.12 6.72
CA ASP A 330 -3.57 -23.13 7.77
C ASP A 330 -3.10 -22.61 9.15
N PHE A 331 -2.03 -21.81 9.17
CA PHE A 331 -1.55 -21.15 10.38
C PHE A 331 -2.59 -20.19 10.96
N GLY A 332 -3.20 -19.36 10.11
CA GLY A 332 -4.32 -18.50 10.52
C GLY A 332 -5.50 -19.29 11.09
N ALA A 333 -5.90 -20.37 10.42
CA ALA A 333 -6.99 -21.24 10.90
C ALA A 333 -6.68 -21.92 12.25
N LEU A 334 -5.42 -22.33 12.46
CA LEU A 334 -4.97 -22.88 13.74
C LEU A 334 -5.08 -21.83 14.86
N LEU A 335 -4.61 -20.61 14.62
CA LEU A 335 -4.72 -19.52 15.60
C LEU A 335 -6.18 -19.17 15.93
N GLU A 336 -7.06 -19.13 14.93
CA GLU A 336 -8.50 -18.94 15.15
C GLU A 336 -9.07 -20.03 16.07
N LYS A 337 -8.74 -21.30 15.81
CA LYS A 337 -9.19 -22.44 16.61
C LYS A 337 -8.70 -22.39 18.06
N GLU A 338 -7.51 -21.85 18.27
CA GLU A 338 -6.90 -21.68 19.59
C GLU A 338 -7.31 -20.39 20.30
N GLY A 339 -8.10 -19.52 19.65
CA GLY A 339 -8.46 -18.20 20.19
C GLY A 339 -7.30 -17.20 20.24
N ARG A 340 -6.28 -17.41 19.40
CA ARG A 340 -5.01 -16.65 19.34
C ARG A 340 -4.90 -15.79 18.07
N GLU A 341 -6.04 -15.49 17.43
CA GLU A 341 -6.08 -14.74 16.17
C GLU A 341 -5.46 -13.33 16.28
N GLU A 342 -5.44 -12.75 17.48
CA GLU A 342 -4.82 -11.46 17.77
C GLU A 342 -3.29 -11.45 17.55
N GLU A 343 -2.62 -12.61 17.57
CA GLU A 343 -1.18 -12.72 17.32
C GLU A 343 -0.76 -12.37 15.89
N THR A 344 -1.72 -12.40 14.95
CA THR A 344 -1.53 -12.02 13.55
C THR A 344 -2.09 -10.65 13.22
N LEU A 345 -2.78 -9.99 14.16
CA LEU A 345 -3.20 -8.63 13.97
C LEU A 345 -1.98 -7.73 14.10
N LEU A 346 -1.80 -6.81 13.15
CA LEU A 346 -0.85 -5.74 13.35
C LEU A 346 -1.32 -4.90 14.55
N PRO A 347 -0.40 -4.49 15.43
CA PRO A 347 -0.73 -3.57 16.51
C PRO A 347 -1.25 -2.24 15.93
N ASP A 348 -1.99 -1.50 16.74
CA ASP A 348 -2.47 -0.16 16.38
C ASP A 348 -1.29 0.75 16.05
N GLU A 349 -1.48 1.72 15.16
CA GLU A 349 -0.41 2.63 14.70
C GLU A 349 0.33 3.32 15.86
N GLU A 350 -0.38 3.61 16.96
CA GLU A 350 0.16 4.24 18.17
C GLU A 350 1.22 3.38 18.89
N ASP A 351 1.15 2.07 18.71
CA ASP A 351 2.09 1.09 19.25
C ASP A 351 3.23 0.76 18.28
N TRP A 352 3.24 1.38 17.11
CA TRP A 352 4.32 1.19 16.15
C TRP A 352 5.56 1.89 16.69
N GLY A 353 6.61 1.10 16.94
CA GLY A 353 7.93 1.70 17.11
C GLY A 353 8.27 2.55 15.87
N HIS A 354 9.06 3.58 16.09
CA HIS A 354 9.32 4.61 15.08
C HIS A 354 10.56 4.33 14.24
N GLN A 355 11.20 3.17 14.45
CA GLN A 355 12.44 2.79 13.78
C GLN A 355 12.53 1.30 13.47
N LEU A 356 12.92 0.94 12.23
CA LEU A 356 13.20 -0.45 11.83
C LEU A 356 14.65 -0.89 11.97
N TYR A 357 15.57 0.01 12.34
CA TYR A 357 17.01 -0.29 12.43
C TYR A 357 17.33 -1.61 13.16
N PRO A 358 18.24 -2.45 12.63
CA PRO A 358 19.05 -2.29 11.40
C PRO A 358 18.32 -2.69 10.11
N ASP A 359 17.06 -3.08 10.21
CA ASP A 359 16.22 -3.59 9.12
C ASP A 359 15.55 -2.47 8.32
N LEU A 360 14.89 -2.87 7.24
CA LEU A 360 14.14 -2.02 6.32
C LEU A 360 12.81 -2.70 5.96
N GLU A 361 11.85 -1.93 5.45
CA GLU A 361 10.61 -2.43 4.86
C GLU A 361 10.39 -1.76 3.50
N VAL A 362 9.82 -2.50 2.55
CA VAL A 362 9.53 -1.96 1.21
C VAL A 362 8.19 -2.41 0.67
N ASP A 363 7.43 -1.43 0.20
CA ASP A 363 6.18 -1.60 -0.53
C ASP A 363 6.35 -1.15 -1.99
N SER A 364 6.26 -2.10 -2.92
CA SER A 364 6.39 -1.81 -4.35
C SER A 364 5.03 -1.52 -4.99
N TRP A 365 4.76 -0.26 -5.25
CA TRP A 365 3.53 0.21 -5.90
C TRP A 365 3.63 0.22 -7.43
N LEU A 366 4.78 -0.19 -7.98
CA LEU A 366 5.05 -0.27 -9.43
C LEU A 366 3.98 -1.05 -10.22
N GLY A 367 3.29 -2.00 -9.58
CA GLY A 367 2.27 -2.86 -10.18
C GLY A 367 0.82 -2.47 -9.89
N PHE A 368 0.55 -1.44 -9.07
CA PHE A 368 -0.81 -1.11 -8.63
C PHE A 368 -1.63 -0.30 -9.65
N ARG A 369 -0.99 0.20 -10.71
CA ARG A 369 -1.64 0.93 -11.81
C ARG A 369 -2.36 2.23 -11.38
N PHE A 370 -1.96 2.84 -10.27
CA PHE A 370 -2.45 4.15 -9.85
C PHE A 370 -2.19 5.23 -10.91
N ASN A 371 -1.02 5.17 -11.57
CA ASN A 371 -0.65 6.06 -12.66
C ASN A 371 -1.44 5.87 -13.96
N GLU A 372 -2.33 4.88 -14.02
CA GLU A 372 -3.17 4.61 -15.20
C GLU A 372 -4.61 5.09 -14.99
N ALA A 373 -4.95 5.65 -13.82
CA ALA A 373 -6.31 6.06 -13.50
C ALA A 373 -6.68 7.35 -14.26
N ASP A 374 -7.33 7.22 -15.41
CA ASP A 374 -7.73 8.37 -16.24
C ASP A 374 -9.23 8.69 -16.09
N PHE A 375 -9.58 9.79 -15.44
CA PHE A 375 -10.99 10.18 -15.25
C PHE A 375 -11.59 10.92 -16.48
N GLY A 376 -10.93 10.91 -17.63
CA GLY A 376 -11.36 11.53 -18.89
C GLY A 376 -10.56 12.78 -19.28
N ARG A 377 -9.46 13.07 -18.58
CA ARG A 377 -8.56 14.21 -18.80
C ARG A 377 -7.09 13.84 -18.73
N GLY A 378 -6.79 12.54 -18.82
CA GLY A 378 -5.45 11.98 -18.72
C GLY A 378 -5.18 11.34 -17.34
N PRO A 379 -4.08 10.58 -17.23
CA PRO A 379 -3.64 9.96 -15.99
C PRO A 379 -3.17 11.01 -14.97
N PRO A 380 -2.98 10.62 -13.69
CA PRO A 380 -2.37 11.51 -12.72
C PRO A 380 -0.94 11.90 -13.15
N CYS A 381 -0.57 13.15 -12.89
CA CYS A 381 0.79 13.64 -13.09
C CYS A 381 1.73 13.28 -11.93
N ALA A 382 1.19 12.76 -10.82
CA ALA A 382 1.95 12.18 -9.73
C ALA A 382 1.05 11.32 -8.83
N VAL A 383 1.66 10.31 -8.22
CA VAL A 383 1.06 9.47 -7.19
C VAL A 383 2.03 9.45 -6.03
N VAL A 384 1.54 9.77 -4.83
CA VAL A 384 2.37 9.99 -3.66
C VAL A 384 1.79 9.26 -2.46
N PRO A 385 2.59 8.44 -1.75
CA PRO A 385 2.20 7.96 -0.44
C PRO A 385 2.32 9.14 0.55
N PRO A 386 1.47 9.20 1.57
CA PRO A 386 1.61 10.16 2.66
C PRO A 386 2.93 9.96 3.40
N ASN A 387 3.24 10.90 4.30
CA ASN A 387 4.40 10.79 5.17
C ASN A 387 4.35 9.48 5.95
N LEU A 388 5.39 8.69 5.79
CA LEU A 388 5.58 7.46 6.53
C LEU A 388 6.25 7.84 7.87
N PRO A 389 5.68 7.46 9.03
CA PRO A 389 6.18 7.90 10.33
C PRO A 389 7.33 7.03 10.88
N ILE A 390 7.62 5.88 10.23
CA ILE A 390 8.63 4.93 10.68
C ILE A 390 9.87 5.05 9.81
N GLU A 391 11.05 5.17 10.42
CA GLU A 391 12.33 5.13 9.71
C GLU A 391 12.66 3.75 9.12
N GLY A 392 13.21 3.73 7.90
CA GLY A 392 13.59 2.50 7.20
C GLY A 392 12.50 1.94 6.28
N VAL A 393 11.38 2.64 6.10
CA VAL A 393 10.32 2.26 5.16
C VAL A 393 10.58 2.89 3.80
N MET A 394 10.36 2.11 2.75
CA MET A 394 10.52 2.52 1.36
C MET A 394 9.25 2.23 0.56
N ALA A 395 8.86 3.13 -0.34
CA ALA A 395 7.82 2.87 -1.33
C ALA A 395 8.32 3.21 -2.73
N PHE A 396 8.10 2.29 -3.69
CA PHE A 396 8.53 2.49 -5.08
C PHE A 396 7.33 2.69 -5.99
N ILE A 397 7.25 3.88 -6.59
CA ILE A 397 6.15 4.27 -7.47
C ILE A 397 6.71 4.59 -8.85
N SER A 398 6.04 4.14 -9.91
CA SER A 398 6.45 4.45 -11.28
C SER A 398 6.39 5.95 -11.49
N SER A 399 7.46 6.55 -12.02
CA SER A 399 7.49 8.00 -12.19
C SER A 399 6.64 8.45 -13.37
N ALA A 400 5.85 9.50 -13.16
CA ALA A 400 5.10 10.17 -14.21
C ALA A 400 5.98 11.12 -15.06
N LYS A 401 7.19 11.46 -14.58
CA LYS A 401 8.09 12.42 -15.26
C LYS A 401 8.95 11.80 -16.36
N GLY A 402 9.06 10.47 -16.45
CA GLY A 402 9.93 9.83 -17.44
C GLY A 402 9.69 8.33 -17.61
N LYS A 403 9.76 7.85 -18.86
CA LYS A 403 9.54 6.44 -19.19
C LYS A 403 10.53 5.54 -18.44
N GLY A 404 9.99 4.58 -17.70
CA GLY A 404 10.79 3.60 -16.95
C GLY A 404 11.48 4.15 -15.71
N GLY A 405 11.23 5.41 -15.33
CA GLY A 405 11.71 5.98 -14.07
C GLY A 405 10.88 5.53 -12.87
N VAL A 406 11.45 5.67 -11.67
CA VAL A 406 10.82 5.34 -10.39
C VAL A 406 11.04 6.50 -9.42
N ASP A 407 9.98 6.94 -8.76
CA ASP A 407 10.04 7.81 -7.59
C ASP A 407 10.09 6.91 -6.35
N ALA A 408 11.21 6.96 -5.62
CA ALA A 408 11.41 6.22 -4.37
C ALA A 408 11.14 7.15 -3.18
N PHE A 409 10.12 6.81 -2.39
CA PHE A 409 9.79 7.47 -1.14
C PHE A 409 10.47 6.71 -0.01
N LEU A 410 11.21 7.41 0.84
CA LEU A 410 12.08 6.81 1.84
C LEU A 410 11.93 7.57 3.15
N THR A 411 11.98 6.85 4.27
CA THR A 411 12.13 7.46 5.58
C THR A 411 13.51 7.18 6.15
N VAL A 412 14.23 8.23 6.49
CA VAL A 412 15.60 8.13 7.02
C VAL A 412 15.73 8.97 8.29
N ARG A 413 16.70 8.63 9.15
CA ARG A 413 17.06 9.51 10.28
C ARG A 413 17.56 10.85 9.76
N LYS A 414 17.24 11.93 10.48
CA LYS A 414 17.68 13.30 10.14
C LYS A 414 19.18 13.40 9.90
N GLU A 415 19.98 12.80 10.78
CA GLU A 415 21.44 12.82 10.65
C GLU A 415 21.96 12.10 9.40
N HIS A 416 21.15 11.25 8.77
CA HIS A 416 21.52 10.44 7.61
C HIS A 416 21.08 11.06 6.27
N VAL A 417 20.26 12.11 6.28
CA VAL A 417 19.64 12.67 5.06
C VAL A 417 20.68 13.10 4.03
N ASP A 418 21.67 13.88 4.45
CA ASP A 418 22.64 14.48 3.54
C ASP A 418 23.56 13.41 2.93
N ASP A 419 24.02 12.46 3.74
CA ASP A 419 24.82 11.34 3.26
C ASP A 419 24.02 10.44 2.32
N PHE A 420 22.76 10.15 2.65
CA PHE A 420 21.91 9.33 1.80
C PHE A 420 21.67 10.01 0.45
N ARG A 421 21.35 11.31 0.43
CA ARG A 421 21.20 12.08 -0.82
C ARG A 421 22.48 12.08 -1.65
N ARG A 422 23.64 12.17 -1.00
CA ARG A 422 24.95 12.17 -1.67
C ARG A 422 25.22 10.84 -2.39
N ILE A 423 24.89 9.70 -1.78
CA ILE A 423 25.27 8.38 -2.31
C ILE A 423 24.13 7.61 -3.00
N CYS A 424 22.87 7.99 -2.82
CA CYS A 424 21.73 7.22 -3.37
C CYS A 424 21.75 7.07 -4.89
N LYS A 425 22.39 8.00 -5.62
CA LYS A 425 22.52 8.01 -7.08
C LYS A 425 23.94 7.74 -7.58
N THR A 426 24.83 7.26 -6.72
CA THR A 426 26.16 6.83 -7.17
C THR A 426 26.10 5.40 -7.66
N LEU A 427 26.79 5.11 -8.75
CA LEU A 427 27.03 3.75 -9.21
C LEU A 427 28.39 3.32 -8.65
N ASP A 428 28.45 2.14 -8.05
CA ASP A 428 29.73 1.51 -7.70
C ASP A 428 30.47 1.04 -8.97
#